data_AF-A0A5K1AZ41-F1
#
_entry.id   AF-A0A5K1AZ41-F1
#
_cell.length_a   1.000
_cell.length_b   1.000
_cell.length_c   1.000
_cell.angle_alpha   90.00
_cell.angle_beta   90.00
_cell.angle_gamma   90.00
#
_symmetry.space_group_name_H-M   'P 1'
#
loop_
_entity.id
_entity.type
_entity.pdbx_description
1 polymer ?
#
loop_
_entity_poly.entity_id
_entity_poly.type
_entity_poly.pdbx_seq_one_letter_code
_entity_poly.pdbx_strand_id
1 'polypeptide(L)' 'ESLGYVDINLSDVVSNRRINEKYHLIDSRNGRIQIELQWRTVGA' A
#
# COMPACT_ATOMS: atom_id res chain seq x y z
N GLU A 1 7.75 5.92 -19.72
CA GLU A 1 6.53 5.10 -19.51
C GLU A 1 6.37 4.79 -18.03
N SER A 2 5.14 4.52 -17.59
CA SER A 2 4.87 4.01 -16.23
C SER A 2 5.21 2.52 -16.15
N LEU A 3 5.76 2.06 -15.03
CA LEU A 3 6.09 0.64 -14.78
C LEU A 3 4.92 -0.15 -14.15
N GLY A 4 3.79 0.51 -13.94
CA GLY A 4 2.59 0.00 -13.26
C GLY A 4 2.22 0.81 -12.03
N TYR A 5 1.09 0.49 -11.39
CA TYR A 5 0.59 1.15 -10.18
C TYR A 5 -0.10 0.16 -9.23
N VAL A 6 -0.47 0.60 -8.02
CA VAL A 6 -1.26 -0.18 -7.06
C VAL A 6 -2.33 0.70 -6.44
N ASP A 7 -3.52 0.14 -6.22
CA ASP A 7 -4.57 0.78 -5.43
C ASP A 7 -4.53 0.23 -4.01
N ILE A 8 -4.43 1.12 -3.02
CA ILE A 8 -4.38 0.76 -1.60
C ILE A 8 -5.61 1.34 -0.92
N ASN A 9 -6.44 0.48 -0.33
CA ASN A 9 -7.58 0.93 0.44
C ASN A 9 -7.13 1.47 1.81
N LEU A 10 -7.28 2.78 2.01
CA LEU A 10 -6.91 3.43 3.27
C LEU A 10 -7.80 3.01 4.44
N SER A 11 -9.02 2.50 4.23
CA SER A 11 -9.89 2.05 5.33
C SER A 11 -9.20 0.99 6.19
N ASP A 12 -8.46 0.09 5.55
CA ASP A 12 -7.78 -1.02 6.22
C ASP A 12 -6.55 -0.51 6.97
N VAL A 13 -5.86 0.49 6.43
CA VAL A 13 -4.70 1.14 7.06
C VAL A 13 -5.11 1.91 8.31
N VAL A 14 -6.21 2.67 8.22
CA VAL A 14 -6.79 3.42 9.33
C VAL A 14 -7.26 2.47 10.43
N SER A 15 -7.96 1.39 10.05
CA SER A 15 -8.51 0.41 10.99
C SER A 15 -7.42 -0.41 11.68
N ASN A 16 -6.42 -0.87 10.94
CA ASN A 16 -5.35 -1.73 11.46
C ASN A 16 -4.15 -0.95 12.03
N ARG A 17 -4.12 0.39 11.90
CA ARG A 17 -3.01 1.31 12.25
C ARG A 17 -1.70 1.09 11.48
N ARG A 18 -1.42 -0.12 11.02
CA ARG A 18 -0.26 -0.49 10.21
C ARG A 18 -0.61 -1.64 9.28
N ILE A 19 -0.12 -1.57 8.04
CA ILE A 19 -0.09 -2.67 7.09
C ILE A 19 1.36 -2.90 6.63
N ASN A 20 1.69 -4.12 6.26
CA ASN A 20 2.98 -4.47 5.64
C ASN A 20 2.73 -5.57 4.62
N GLU A 21 2.46 -5.16 3.40
CA GLU A 21 1.90 -6.04 2.37
C GLU A 21 2.70 -5.97 1.08
N LYS A 22 2.66 -7.07 0.33
CA LYS A 22 3.28 -7.17 -1.00
C LYS A 22 2.22 -7.09 -2.08
N TYR A 23 2.29 -6.06 -2.90
CA TYR A 23 1.35 -5.80 -3.98
C TYR A 23 1.94 -6.19 -5.34
N HIS A 24 1.08 -6.72 -6.20
CA HIS A 24 1.38 -6.85 -7.63
C HIS A 24 1.02 -5.54 -8.31
N LEU A 25 1.92 -5.01 -9.13
CA LEU A 25 1.65 -3.81 -9.90
C LEU A 25 0.60 -4.14 -10.97
N ILE A 26 -0.47 -3.36 -11.00
CA ILE A 26 -1.44 -3.30 -12.10
C ILE A 26 -0.70 -2.77 -13.34
N ASP A 27 -1.05 -3.30 -14.50
CA ASP A 27 -0.41 -3.02 -15.80
C ASP A 27 1.09 -3.34 -15.87
N SER A 28 1.56 -4.25 -15.00
CA SER A 28 2.93 -4.74 -15.02
C SER A 28 2.95 -6.27 -15.19
N ARG A 29 3.82 -6.77 -16.06
CA ARG A 29 3.90 -8.22 -16.32
C ARG A 29 4.37 -9.02 -15.09
N ASN A 30 5.33 -8.47 -14.33
CA ASN A 30 5.93 -9.13 -13.15
C ASN A 30 6.25 -8.14 -12.02
N GLY A 31 5.82 -6.88 -12.13
CA GLY A 31 6.10 -5.86 -11.13
C GLY A 31 5.49 -6.20 -9.78
N ARG A 32 6.29 -6.10 -8.71
CA ARG A 32 5.85 -6.27 -7.34
C ARG A 32 6.50 -5.21 -6.48
N ILE A 33 5.76 -4.72 -5.48
CA ILE A 33 6.28 -3.78 -4.50
C ILE A 33 5.86 -4.24 -3.10
N GLN A 34 6.75 -4.12 -2.12
CA GLN A 34 6.42 -4.29 -0.72
C GLN A 34 6.25 -2.91 -0.11
N ILE A 35 5.11 -2.68 0.54
CA ILE A 35 4.76 -1.40 1.14
C ILE A 35 4.40 -1.64 2.60
N GLU A 36 5.11 -0.94 3.47
CA GLU A 36 4.69 -0.72 4.84
C GLU A 36 4.06 0.66 4.95
N LEU A 37 2.86 0.73 5.50
CA LEU A 37 2.14 1.98 5.69
C LEU A 37 1.58 2.04 7.11
N GLN A 38 1.77 3.18 7.77
CA GLN A 38 1.34 3.41 9.15
C GLN A 38 0.41 4.61 9.22
N TRP A 39 -0.74 4.45 9.86
CA TRP A 39 -1.66 5.54 10.17
C TRP A 39 -1.30 6.18 11.52
N ARG A 40 -0.91 7.45 11.48
CA ARG A 40 -0.61 8.25 12.68
C ARG A 40 -1.73 9.25 12.93
N THR A 41 -2.34 9.20 14.11
CA THR A 41 -3.24 10.24 14.59
C THR A 41 -2.45 11.25 15.39
N VAL A 42 -2.72 12.54 15.20
CA VAL A 42 -2.11 13.59 16.01
C VAL A 42 -2.68 13.47 17.43
N GLY A 43 -1.84 13.18 18.44
CA GLY A 43 -2.23 13.12 19.86
C GLY A 43 -2.04 11.80 20.61
N ALA A 44 -1.29 10.83 20.07
CA ALA A 44 -0.76 9.71 20.86
C ALA A 44 0.54 10.09 21.56
#